data_AF-A0AA37Z5W6-F1
#
_entry.id   AF-A0AA37Z5W6-F1
#
_cell.length_a   1.000
_cell.length_b   1.000
_cell.length_c   1.000
_cell.angle_alpha   90.00
_cell.angle_beta   90.00
_cell.angle_gamma   90.00
#
_symmetry.space_group_name_H-M   'P 1'
#
loop_
_entity.id
_entity.type
_entity.pdbx_description
1 polymer ?
#
loop_
_entity_poly.entity_id
_entity_poly.type
_entity_poly.pdbx_seq_one_letter_code
_entity_poly.pdbx_strand_id
1 'polypeptide(L)'
;MGVGENTKNGIVRPFMNDGYHPGGLDIDINQHPINCLGETQESIWVLGNPAEGANFYTYVLPRSLVNSRFLVDAGRCVTDIYQQLHHRNVQHEVVINAD
;
A
#
# COMPACT_ATOMS: atom_id res chain seq x y z
N MET A 1 -13.63 -23.34 -12.97
CA MET A 1 -13.65 -22.03 -13.66
C MET A 1 -13.04 -21.03 -12.68
N GLY A 2 -11.72 -20.88 -12.61
CA GLY A 2 -10.86 -20.24 -13.59
C GLY A 2 -10.11 -19.14 -12.85
N VAL A 3 -9.43 -19.50 -11.75
CA VAL A 3 -8.58 -18.56 -10.99
C VAL A 3 -7.25 -18.48 -11.72
N GLY A 4 -7.01 -17.31 -12.29
CA GLY A 4 -5.93 -17.01 -13.22
C GLY A 4 -4.57 -17.43 -12.68
N GLU A 5 -3.72 -17.79 -13.64
CA GLU A 5 -2.33 -18.14 -13.45
C GLU A 5 -1.64 -17.11 -12.53
N ASN A 6 -1.21 -17.57 -11.35
CA ASN A 6 -0.24 -16.86 -10.52
C ASN A 6 1.08 -16.81 -11.29
N THR A 7 1.20 -15.83 -12.18
CA THR A 7 2.47 -15.47 -12.80
C THR A 7 3.45 -15.17 -11.67
N LYS A 8 4.56 -15.90 -11.61
CA LYS A 8 5.56 -15.92 -10.52
C LYS A 8 6.20 -14.56 -10.15
N ASN A 9 5.79 -13.45 -10.77
CA ASN A 9 6.33 -12.10 -10.60
C ASN A 9 5.23 -11.02 -10.42
N GLY A 10 4.03 -11.38 -9.94
CA GLY A 10 2.95 -10.40 -9.75
C GLY A 10 3.30 -9.38 -8.66
N ILE A 11 3.34 -8.10 -9.01
CA ILE A 11 3.69 -6.97 -8.11
C ILE A 11 2.66 -6.81 -6.97
N VAL A 12 1.44 -7.33 -7.16
CA VAL A 12 0.36 -7.29 -6.17
C VAL A 12 -0.38 -8.62 -6.14
N ARG A 13 -1.06 -8.94 -5.03
CA ARG A 13 -1.99 -10.07 -4.91
C ARG A 13 -3.35 -9.64 -4.35
N PRO A 14 -4.44 -10.38 -4.66
CA PRO A 14 -5.73 -10.13 -4.02
C PRO A 14 -5.70 -10.43 -2.52
N PHE A 15 -6.44 -9.66 -1.71
CA PHE A 15 -6.56 -9.91 -0.27
C PHE A 15 -7.43 -11.15 0.00
N MET A 16 -6.98 -11.97 0.95
CA MET A 16 -7.64 -13.21 1.39
C MET A 16 -7.74 -13.24 2.91
N ASN A 17 -8.94 -13.51 3.42
CA ASN A 17 -9.16 -13.69 4.86
C ASN A 17 -9.67 -15.12 5.10
N ASP A 18 -8.76 -16.06 5.39
CA ASP A 18 -9.06 -17.46 5.71
C ASP A 18 -10.06 -18.14 4.74
N GLY A 19 -9.86 -17.94 3.43
CA GLY A 19 -10.70 -18.50 2.36
C GLY A 19 -11.89 -17.62 1.95
N TYR A 20 -12.12 -16.50 2.64
CA TYR A 20 -13.05 -15.46 2.21
C TYR A 20 -12.33 -14.40 1.34
N HIS A 21 -13.00 -13.99 0.27
CA HIS A 21 -12.53 -12.99 -0.69
C HIS A 21 -13.36 -11.71 -0.55
N PRO A 22 -13.00 -10.78 0.35
CA PRO A 22 -13.71 -9.50 0.50
C PRO A 22 -13.50 -8.55 -0.71
N GLY A 23 -12.59 -8.91 -1.63
CA GLY A 23 -12.14 -8.04 -2.73
C GLY A 23 -10.86 -7.28 -2.35
N GLY A 24 -10.42 -6.36 -3.21
CA GLY A 24 -9.23 -5.54 -2.96
C GLY A 24 -7.89 -6.28 -3.07
N LEU A 25 -6.83 -5.51 -2.89
CA LEU A 25 -5.43 -5.94 -2.87
C LEU A 25 -4.99 -6.21 -1.42
N ASP A 26 -4.10 -7.18 -1.29
CA ASP A 26 -3.40 -7.42 -0.04
C ASP A 26 -2.34 -6.34 0.17
N ILE A 27 -2.34 -5.77 1.36
CA ILE A 27 -1.52 -4.62 1.73
C ILE A 27 -1.00 -4.78 3.16
N ASP A 28 0.16 -4.20 3.42
CA ASP A 28 0.68 -4.09 4.78
C ASP A 28 -0.01 -2.96 5.56
N ILE A 29 0.38 -2.80 6.83
CA ILE A 29 -0.15 -1.78 7.73
C ILE A 29 0.16 -0.33 7.28
N ASN A 30 1.15 -0.17 6.41
CA ASN A 30 1.61 1.11 5.87
C ASN A 30 1.06 1.40 4.47
N GLN A 31 0.08 0.61 4.00
CA GLN A 31 -0.57 0.75 2.70
C GLN A 31 0.32 0.36 1.50
N HIS A 32 1.39 -0.41 1.71
CA HIS A 32 2.17 -0.98 0.63
C HIS A 32 1.57 -2.31 0.18
N PRO A 33 1.49 -2.60 -1.13
CA PRO A 33 0.96 -3.88 -1.58
C PRO A 33 1.92 -5.02 -1.27
N ILE A 34 1.33 -6.19 -1.03
CA ILE A 34 2.05 -7.45 -0.87
C ILE A 34 2.00 -8.19 -2.20
N ASN A 35 3.17 -8.62 -2.69
CA ASN A 35 3.29 -9.31 -3.96
C ASN A 35 2.91 -10.79 -3.85
N CYS A 36 2.91 -11.53 -4.97
CA CYS A 36 2.57 -12.96 -4.96
C CYS A 36 3.54 -13.84 -4.14
N LEU A 37 4.73 -13.34 -3.81
CA LEU A 37 5.74 -14.01 -2.98
C LEU A 37 5.57 -13.69 -1.48
N GLY A 38 4.66 -12.78 -1.13
CA GLY A 38 4.48 -12.33 0.25
C GLY A 38 5.39 -11.17 0.65
N GLU A 39 6.03 -10.51 -0.31
CA GLU A 39 6.96 -9.40 -0.08
C GLU A 39 6.26 -8.05 -0.26
N THR A 40 6.50 -7.16 0.69
CA THR A 40 6.04 -5.77 0.65
C THR A 40 6.74 -4.99 -0.47
N GLN A 41 5.98 -4.26 -1.28
CA GLN A 41 6.50 -3.36 -2.31
C GLN A 41 6.51 -1.91 -1.82
N GLU A 42 7.56 -1.53 -1.08
CA GLU A 42 7.66 -0.23 -0.37
C GLU A 42 7.74 1.01 -1.28
N SER A 43 7.87 0.84 -2.59
CA SER A 43 7.86 1.92 -3.58
C SER A 43 6.47 2.22 -4.15
N ILE A 44 5.45 1.51 -3.67
CA ILE A 44 4.07 1.59 -4.14
C ILE A 44 3.15 1.76 -2.94
N TRP A 45 2.17 2.66 -3.02
CA TRP A 45 1.13 2.84 -2.02
C TRP A 45 -0.24 2.60 -2.63
N VAL A 46 -1.12 1.90 -1.91
CA VAL A 46 -2.47 1.53 -2.35
C VAL A 46 -3.49 2.19 -1.44
N LEU A 47 -4.41 2.96 -2.01
CA LEU A 47 -5.40 3.75 -1.27
C LEU A 47 -6.79 3.57 -1.87
N GLY A 48 -7.82 3.76 -1.04
CA GLY A 48 -9.22 3.77 -1.48
C GLY A 48 -9.73 2.38 -1.86
N ASN A 49 -10.63 2.30 -2.84
CA ASN A 49 -11.32 1.05 -3.20
C ASN A 49 -10.39 -0.16 -3.42
N PRO A 50 -9.21 -0.02 -4.07
CA PRO A 50 -8.25 -1.13 -4.16
C PRO A 50 -7.80 -1.68 -2.81
N ALA A 51 -7.74 -0.87 -1.75
CA ALA A 51 -7.36 -1.31 -0.40
C ALA A 51 -8.56 -1.76 0.45
N GLU A 52 -9.80 -1.68 -0.06
CA GLU A 52 -11.01 -1.90 0.73
C GLU A 52 -11.10 -3.29 1.34
N GLY A 53 -10.57 -4.31 0.66
CA GLY A 53 -10.51 -5.67 1.18
C GLY A 53 -9.86 -5.75 2.55
N ALA A 54 -8.64 -5.21 2.65
CA ALA A 54 -7.84 -5.22 3.87
C ALA A 54 -8.28 -4.16 4.89
N ASN A 55 -8.90 -3.07 4.43
CA ASN A 55 -9.21 -1.90 5.26
C ASN A 55 -10.68 -1.75 5.67
N PHE A 56 -11.58 -2.50 5.04
CA PHE A 56 -13.03 -2.50 5.19
C PHE A 56 -13.64 -1.11 5.37
N TYR A 57 -13.97 -0.43 4.26
CA TYR A 57 -14.48 0.95 4.27
C TYR A 57 -16.00 1.08 4.41
N THR A 58 -16.70 -0.02 4.68
CA THR A 58 -18.16 -0.05 4.63
C THR A 58 -18.76 0.90 5.68
N TYR A 59 -19.62 1.81 5.22
CA TYR A 59 -20.40 2.82 5.97
C TYR A 59 -19.79 4.20 6.22
N VAL A 60 -18.57 4.51 5.77
CA VAL A 60 -18.08 5.91 5.83
C VAL A 60 -18.39 6.62 4.52
N LEU A 61 -19.61 7.14 4.40
CA LEU A 61 -19.87 8.19 3.41
C LEU A 61 -18.88 9.35 3.68
N PRO A 62 -18.23 9.92 2.65
CA PRO A 62 -17.42 11.12 2.83
C PRO A 62 -18.28 12.21 3.49
N ARG A 63 -17.99 12.50 4.76
CA ARG A 63 -18.63 13.59 5.49
C ARG A 63 -17.66 14.75 5.54
N SER A 64 -18.16 15.93 5.20
CA SER A 64 -17.37 17.16 5.31
C SER A 64 -16.81 17.30 6.72
N LEU A 65 -15.57 17.79 6.84
CA LEU A 65 -14.88 18.09 8.10
C LEU A 65 -14.57 16.87 9.00
N VAL A 66 -14.68 15.64 8.50
CA VAL A 66 -14.28 14.44 9.23
C VAL A 66 -12.88 14.02 8.81
N ASN A 67 -12.04 13.68 9.79
CA ASN A 67 -10.75 13.02 9.55
C ASN A 67 -10.99 11.57 9.09
N SER A 68 -11.50 11.42 7.88
CA SER A 68 -11.87 10.14 7.30
C SER A 68 -10.63 9.27 7.14
N ARG A 69 -10.82 7.96 7.16
CA ARG A 69 -9.71 7.03 6.96
C ARG A 69 -8.96 7.29 5.66
N PHE A 70 -9.66 7.67 4.58
CA PHE A 70 -9.03 8.05 3.31
C PHE A 70 -8.03 9.21 3.47
N LEU A 71 -8.37 10.24 4.25
CA LEU A 71 -7.47 11.38 4.51
C LEU A 71 -6.30 10.97 5.41
N VAL A 72 -6.55 10.14 6.42
CA VAL A 72 -5.49 9.64 7.31
C VAL A 72 -4.50 8.77 6.54
N ASP A 73 -5.00 7.81 5.77
CA ASP A 73 -4.16 6.89 4.98
C ASP A 73 -3.35 7.68 3.93
N ALA A 74 -3.97 8.65 3.24
CA ALA A 74 -3.26 9.53 2.31
C ALA A 74 -2.17 10.37 2.99
N GLY A 75 -2.46 10.95 4.17
CA GLY A 75 -1.49 11.72 4.93
C GLY A 75 -0.29 10.88 5.38
N ARG A 76 -0.54 9.63 5.80
CA ARG A 76 0.52 8.67 6.13
C ARG A 76 1.39 8.33 4.93
N CYS A 77 0.78 8.03 3.78
CA CYS A 77 1.51 7.69 2.56
C CYS A 77 2.40 8.84 2.08
N VAL A 78 1.88 10.08 2.05
CA VAL A 78 2.69 11.25 1.65
C VAL A 78 3.84 11.51 2.63
N THR A 79 3.60 11.32 3.93
CA THR A 79 4.65 11.44 4.95
C THR A 79 5.75 10.40 4.73
N ASP A 80 5.37 9.15 4.49
CA ASP A 80 6.29 8.05 4.21
C ASP A 80 7.09 8.29 2.92
N ILE A 81 6.43 8.70 1.83
CA ILE A 81 7.10 9.10 0.57
C ILE A 81 8.16 10.16 0.84
N TYR A 82 7.82 11.21 1.59
CA TYR A 82 8.76 12.30 1.88
C TYR A 82 9.95 11.81 2.71
N GLN A 83 9.71 10.96 3.71
CA GLN A 83 10.77 10.33 4.50
C GLN A 83 11.70 9.50 3.60
N GLN A 84 11.15 8.63 2.75
CA GLN A 84 11.94 7.81 1.82
C GLN A 84 12.77 8.66 0.84
N LEU A 85 12.23 9.78 0.34
CA LEU A 85 12.96 10.69 -0.53
C LEU A 85 14.09 11.42 0.22
N HIS A 86 13.79 11.90 1.43
CA HIS A 86 14.79 12.55 2.28
C HIS A 86 15.95 11.60 2.60
N HIS A 87 15.66 10.35 2.98
CA HIS A 87 16.69 9.33 3.22
C HIS A 87 17.52 9.06 1.97
N ARG A 88 16.91 8.93 0.79
CA ARG A 88 17.63 8.74 -0.48
C ARG A 88 18.57 9.91 -0.79
N ASN A 89 18.12 11.13 -0.58
CA ASN A 89 18.94 12.33 -0.84
C ASN A 89 20.14 12.40 0.11
N VAL A 90 19.95 12.13 1.40
CA VAL A 90 21.04 12.10 2.39
C VAL A 90 22.06 11.00 2.04
N GLN A 91 21.60 9.80 1.67
CA GLN A 91 22.50 8.73 1.25
C GLN A 91 23.30 9.12 -0.01
N HIS A 92 22.65 9.78 -0.98
CA HIS A 92 23.32 10.27 -2.18
C HIS A 92 24.38 11.33 -1.84
N GLU A 93 24.08 12.28 -0.95
CA GLU A 93 25.02 13.30 -0.46
C GLU A 93 26.21 12.70 0.30
N VAL A 94 26.00 11.64 1.08
CA VAL A 94 27.10 10.94 1.78
C VAL A 94 28.03 10.26 0.77
N VAL A 95 27.49 9.63 -0.26
CA VAL A 95 28.29 8.94 -1.30
C VAL A 95 29.16 9.94 -2.08
N ILE A 96 28.60 11.08 -2.52
CA ILE A 96 29.38 12.09 -3.27
C ILE A 96 30.49 12.76 -2.44
N ASN A 97 30.34 12.81 -1.11
CA ASN A 97 31.29 13.47 -0.21
C ASN A 97 32.30 12.48 0.41
N ALA A 98 32.19 11.19 0.08
CA ALA A 98 33.11 10.14 0.53
C ALA A 98 34.24 9.85 -0.49
N ASP A 99 34.15 10.44 -1.69
CA ASP A 99 35.17 10.47 -2.74
C ASP A 99 35.99 11.78 -2.69
#